data_AF-A0A323USG1-F1
#
_entry.id   AF-A0A323USG1-F1
#
_cell.length_a   1.000
_cell.length_b   1.000
_cell.length_c   1.000
_cell.angle_alpha   90.00
_cell.angle_beta   90.00
_cell.angle_gamma   90.00
#
_symmetry.space_group_name_H-M   'P 1'
#
loop_
_entity.id
_entity.type
_entity.pdbx_description
1 polymer ?
#
loop_
_entity_poly.entity_id
_entity_poly.type
_entity_poly.pdbx_seq_one_letter_code
_entity_poly.pdbx_strand_id
1 'polypeptide(L)'
;DNKLKSATKTGYTATLAYDAEGRLRRTTLGGTVTALLYDGMDLVAGYNSSGNLQRRYVHGPGVDEPLVWYEGTGSTDKRWLYADHQGSIIGTANSAGSSTAIYSYGPYGEPNVTTGARFRYTGQQYLGELNLYYYKARFYSPA
;
A
#
# COMPACT_ATOMS: atom_id res chain seq x y z
N ASP A 1 -12.22 -1.75 -20.55
CA ASP A 1 -11.32 -1.17 -19.51
C ASP A 1 -9.90 -1.66 -19.62
N ASN A 2 -8.96 -0.75 -19.88
CA ASN A 2 -7.52 -0.99 -19.91
C ASN A 2 -6.93 -1.00 -18.48
N LYS A 3 -7.30 -2.01 -17.67
CA LYS A 3 -6.85 -2.18 -16.28
C LYS A 3 -6.06 -3.50 -16.14
N LEU A 4 -4.98 -3.50 -15.36
CA LEU A 4 -4.19 -4.71 -15.08
C LEU A 4 -5.01 -5.69 -14.24
N LYS A 5 -5.46 -6.82 -14.81
CA LYS A 5 -6.30 -7.81 -14.07
C LYS A 5 -5.50 -8.99 -13.51
N SER A 6 -4.37 -9.31 -14.12
CA SER A 6 -3.50 -10.39 -13.69
C SER A 6 -2.05 -10.05 -14.00
N ALA A 7 -1.14 -10.55 -13.17
CA ALA A 7 0.30 -10.45 -13.40
C ALA A 7 0.98 -11.71 -12.86
N THR A 8 2.10 -12.07 -13.46
CA THR A 8 2.92 -13.21 -13.05
C THR A 8 4.37 -12.77 -12.91
N LYS A 9 4.98 -13.15 -11.79
CA LYS A 9 6.42 -13.03 -11.51
C LYS A 9 6.87 -14.39 -10.99
N THR A 10 8.15 -14.74 -11.11
CA THR A 10 8.67 -15.99 -10.55
C THR A 10 8.24 -16.15 -9.08
N GLY A 11 7.49 -17.22 -8.79
CA GLY A 11 6.95 -17.51 -7.46
C GLY A 11 5.66 -16.78 -7.07
N TYR A 12 5.13 -15.87 -7.88
CA TYR A 12 3.92 -15.10 -7.58
C TYR A 12 2.96 -15.01 -8.77
N THR A 13 1.71 -15.37 -8.53
CA THR A 13 0.58 -15.02 -9.40
C THR A 13 -0.27 -13.98 -8.69
N ALA A 14 -0.67 -12.96 -9.43
CA ALA A 14 -1.57 -11.93 -8.96
C ALA A 14 -2.88 -11.91 -9.74
N THR A 15 -3.98 -11.76 -9.03
CA THR A 15 -5.27 -11.36 -9.59
C THR A 15 -5.73 -10.08 -8.93
N LEU A 16 -6.13 -9.11 -9.74
CA LEU A 16 -6.51 -7.77 -9.32
C LEU A 16 -7.94 -7.49 -9.78
N ALA A 17 -8.76 -6.97 -8.87
CA ALA A 17 -10.14 -6.59 -9.17
C ALA A 17 -10.37 -5.13 -8.81
N TYR A 18 -11.23 -4.48 -9.59
CA TYR A 18 -11.53 -3.06 -9.49
C TYR A 18 -13.01 -2.86 -9.18
N ASP A 19 -13.33 -1.74 -8.54
CA ASP A 19 -14.72 -1.31 -8.39
C ASP A 19 -15.21 -0.56 -9.64
N ALA A 20 -16.47 -0.09 -9.59
CA ALA A 20 -17.10 0.64 -10.69
C ALA A 20 -16.46 2.01 -10.95
N GLU A 21 -15.85 2.63 -9.93
CA GLU A 21 -15.08 3.88 -10.06
C GLU A 21 -13.66 3.64 -10.61
N GLY A 22 -13.25 2.38 -10.72
CA GLY A 22 -11.95 1.97 -11.25
C GLY A 22 -10.83 1.95 -10.23
N ARG A 23 -11.13 2.04 -8.93
CA ARG A 23 -10.16 1.84 -7.85
C ARG A 23 -9.89 0.36 -7.67
N LEU A 24 -8.66 0.00 -7.27
CA LEU A 24 -8.27 -1.36 -6.95
C LEU A 24 -9.01 -1.84 -5.71
N ARG A 25 -10.05 -2.66 -5.86
CA ARG A 25 -10.90 -3.11 -4.75
C ARG A 25 -10.42 -4.40 -4.10
N ARG A 26 -9.63 -5.22 -4.81
CA ARG A 26 -9.13 -6.49 -4.30
C ARG A 26 -7.80 -6.87 -4.93
N THR A 27 -6.87 -7.32 -4.11
CA THR A 27 -5.65 -8.02 -4.55
C THR A 27 -5.72 -9.48 -4.12
N THR A 28 -5.21 -10.36 -4.96
CA THR A 28 -4.90 -11.75 -4.62
C THR A 28 -3.47 -11.98 -5.03
N LEU A 29 -2.52 -11.92 -4.10
CA LEU A 29 -1.09 -11.97 -4.36
C LEU A 29 -0.55 -13.27 -3.75
N GLY A 30 -0.07 -14.20 -4.58
CA GLY A 30 0.43 -15.49 -4.10
C GLY A 30 -0.60 -16.26 -3.26
N GLY A 31 -1.89 -16.15 -3.59
CA GLY A 31 -2.99 -16.75 -2.83
C GLY A 31 -3.52 -15.91 -1.66
N THR A 32 -2.82 -14.87 -1.24
CA THR A 32 -3.28 -13.98 -0.16
C THR A 32 -4.27 -12.95 -0.70
N VAL A 33 -5.51 -13.03 -0.23
CA VAL A 33 -6.59 -12.11 -0.60
C VAL A 33 -6.61 -10.90 0.35
N THR A 34 -6.62 -9.70 -0.21
CA THR A 34 -6.92 -8.46 0.52
C THR A 34 -8.04 -7.71 -0.21
N ALA A 35 -9.17 -7.51 0.46
CA ALA A 35 -10.20 -6.56 0.04
C ALA A 35 -9.85 -5.17 0.56
N LEU A 36 -10.03 -4.15 -0.28
CA LEU A 36 -9.59 -2.78 -0.07
C LEU A 36 -10.81 -1.86 0.02
N LEU A 37 -10.90 -1.09 1.10
CA LEU A 37 -11.98 -0.14 1.36
C LEU A 37 -11.44 1.29 1.27
N TYR A 38 -12.15 2.12 0.53
CA TYR A 38 -11.76 3.49 0.22
C TYR A 38 -12.75 4.49 0.81
N ASP A 39 -12.23 5.65 1.20
CA ASP A 39 -12.97 6.89 1.36
C ASP A 39 -12.49 7.85 0.25
N GLY A 40 -13.37 8.21 -0.68
CA GLY A 40 -12.95 8.87 -1.92
C GLY A 40 -11.84 8.08 -2.65
N MET A 41 -10.66 8.68 -2.82
CA MET A 41 -9.51 8.01 -3.46
C MET A 41 -8.55 7.37 -2.46
N ASP A 42 -8.79 7.55 -1.16
CA ASP A 42 -7.88 7.15 -0.10
C ASP A 42 -8.23 5.77 0.42
N LEU A 43 -7.25 4.87 0.41
CA LEU A 43 -7.43 3.55 1.01
C LEU A 43 -7.42 3.70 2.53
N VAL A 44 -8.55 3.43 3.18
CA VAL A 44 -8.72 3.58 4.63
C VAL A 44 -8.70 2.27 5.39
N ALA A 45 -8.97 1.13 4.73
CA ALA A 45 -8.90 -0.17 5.37
C ALA A 45 -8.63 -1.33 4.42
N GLY A 46 -8.04 -2.39 4.96
CA GLY A 46 -7.84 -3.68 4.27
C GLY A 46 -8.42 -4.83 5.07
N TYR A 47 -9.07 -5.77 4.40
CA TYR A 47 -9.73 -6.95 4.99
C TYR A 47 -9.21 -8.23 4.35
N ASN A 48 -9.18 -9.33 5.11
CA ASN A 48 -8.86 -10.63 4.55
C ASN A 48 -10.06 -11.23 3.77
N SER A 49 -9.90 -12.45 3.24
CA SER A 49 -10.97 -13.15 2.49
C SER A 49 -12.23 -13.43 3.31
N SER A 50 -12.12 -13.51 4.64
CA SER A 50 -13.23 -13.75 5.56
C SER A 50 -13.91 -12.48 6.05
N GLY A 51 -13.49 -11.30 5.56
CA GLY A 51 -14.04 -10.01 5.99
C GLY A 51 -13.48 -9.50 7.32
N ASN A 52 -12.44 -10.13 7.88
CA ASN A 52 -11.79 -9.63 9.08
C ASN A 52 -10.87 -8.46 8.72
N LEU A 53 -11.01 -7.36 9.46
CA LEU A 53 -10.13 -6.20 9.34
C LEU A 53 -8.68 -6.62 9.59
N GLN A 54 -7.78 -6.20 8.71
CA GLN A 54 -6.34 -6.44 8.82
C GLN A 54 -5.58 -5.16 9.11
N ARG A 55 -6.02 -4.03 8.52
CA ARG A 55 -5.30 -2.75 8.58
C ARG A 55 -6.26 -1.58 8.47
N ARG A 56 -5.92 -0.48 9.13
CA ARG A 56 -6.53 0.85 8.89
C ARG A 56 -5.45 1.87 8.55
N TYR A 57 -5.83 2.87 7.77
CA TYR A 57 -4.97 3.97 7.40
C TYR A 57 -5.67 5.30 7.67
N VAL A 58 -4.90 6.29 8.12
CA VAL A 58 -5.34 7.67 8.29
C VAL A 58 -4.50 8.53 7.36
N HIS A 59 -5.17 9.36 6.57
CA HIS A 59 -4.56 10.28 5.62
C HIS A 59 -4.67 11.71 6.12
N GLY A 60 -3.73 12.54 5.71
CA GLY A 60 -3.77 13.99 5.89
C GLY A 60 -4.61 14.67 4.81
N PRO A 61 -4.69 16.01 4.83
CA PRO A 61 -5.44 16.78 3.84
C PRO A 61 -4.79 16.83 2.45
N GLY A 62 -3.52 16.46 2.33
CA GLY A 62 -2.78 16.42 1.07
C GLY A 62 -3.15 15.22 0.19
N VAL A 63 -2.78 15.29 -1.09
CA VAL A 63 -2.95 14.17 -2.02
C VAL A 63 -1.90 13.10 -1.72
N ASP A 64 -2.34 11.84 -1.57
CA ASP A 64 -1.44 10.71 -1.32
C ASP A 64 -0.58 10.93 -0.06
N GLU A 65 -1.21 11.43 1.02
CA GLU A 65 -0.55 11.77 2.28
C GLU A 65 -0.94 10.79 3.42
N PRO A 66 -0.48 9.52 3.40
CA PRO A 66 -0.77 8.57 4.46
C PRO A 66 0.08 8.89 5.69
N LEU A 67 -0.58 9.10 6.83
CA LEU A 67 0.07 9.53 8.09
C LEU A 67 0.18 8.40 9.10
N VAL A 68 -0.84 7.54 9.18
CA VAL A 68 -0.92 6.49 10.20
C VAL A 68 -1.36 5.19 9.58
N TRP A 69 -0.74 4.10 10.02
CA TRP A 69 -1.14 2.73 9.75
C TRP A 69 -1.40 2.02 11.07
N TYR A 70 -2.58 1.42 11.23
CA TYR A 70 -2.87 0.49 12.32
C TYR A 70 -2.78 -0.95 11.80
N GLU A 71 -2.01 -1.80 12.48
CA GLU A 71 -1.94 -3.23 12.16
C GLU A 71 -2.92 -4.04 13.02
N GLY A 72 -3.56 -5.02 12.37
CA GLY A 72 -4.54 -5.91 13.00
C GLY A 72 -5.95 -5.32 13.03
N THR A 73 -6.80 -5.96 13.84
CA THR A 73 -8.22 -5.58 13.99
C THR A 73 -8.41 -4.37 14.91
N GLY A 74 -7.52 -4.18 15.89
CA GLY A 74 -7.58 -3.13 16.90
C GLY A 74 -6.78 -1.87 16.54
N SER A 75 -6.85 -0.84 17.39
CA SER A 75 -6.16 0.45 17.23
C SER A 75 -4.89 0.57 18.08
N THR A 76 -4.41 -0.54 18.64
CA THR A 76 -3.29 -0.55 19.60
C THR A 76 -1.91 -0.60 18.92
N ASP A 77 -1.77 -1.35 17.82
CA ASP A 77 -0.55 -1.35 16.98
C ASP A 77 -0.61 -0.19 15.98
N LYS A 78 -0.35 1.02 16.50
CA LYS A 78 -0.25 2.25 15.70
C LYS A 78 1.17 2.43 15.18
N ARG A 79 1.28 2.72 13.89
CA ARG A 79 2.54 2.98 13.17
C ARG A 79 2.44 4.32 12.45
N TRP A 80 3.29 5.26 12.85
CA TRP A 80 3.48 6.53 12.18
C TRP A 80 4.21 6.32 10.86
N LEU A 81 3.80 7.01 9.81
CA LEU A 81 4.45 7.02 8.51
C LEU A 81 5.13 8.38 8.32
N TYR A 82 6.42 8.37 8.02
CA TYR A 82 7.20 9.59 7.79
C TYR A 82 7.53 9.71 6.31
N ALA A 83 7.09 10.81 5.71
CA ALA A 83 7.32 11.12 4.31
C ALA A 83 8.53 12.05 4.12
N ASP A 84 9.18 11.94 2.97
CA ASP A 84 10.12 12.96 2.49
C ASP A 84 9.39 14.11 1.76
N HIS A 85 10.16 15.04 1.20
CA HIS A 85 9.65 16.24 0.52
C HIS A 85 8.74 15.98 -0.70
N GLN A 86 8.79 14.78 -1.29
CA GLN A 86 7.99 14.38 -2.45
C GLN A 86 6.86 13.41 -2.04
N GLY A 87 6.62 13.23 -0.74
CA GLY A 87 5.59 12.35 -0.20
C GLY A 87 5.98 10.88 -0.11
N SER A 88 7.24 10.51 -0.39
CA SER A 88 7.66 9.11 -0.29
C SER A 88 7.84 8.70 1.17
N ILE A 89 7.25 7.59 1.57
CA ILE A 89 7.41 7.09 2.94
C ILE A 89 8.83 6.55 3.13
N ILE A 90 9.63 7.24 3.93
CA ILE A 90 11.03 6.92 4.22
C ILE A 90 11.24 6.26 5.59
N GLY A 91 10.22 6.25 6.43
CA GLY A 91 10.34 5.63 7.75
C GLY A 91 9.00 5.31 8.40
N THR A 92 9.06 4.41 9.39
CA THR A 92 7.93 4.12 10.27
C THR A 92 8.36 4.14 11.73
N ALA A 93 7.47 4.54 12.63
CA ALA A 93 7.70 4.44 14.07
C ALA A 93 6.48 3.91 14.81
N ASN A 94 6.69 3.19 15.91
CA ASN A 94 5.61 2.68 16.76
C ASN A 94 4.96 3.79 17.62
N SER A 95 3.96 3.43 18.43
CA SER A 95 3.27 4.34 19.35
C SER A 95 4.19 5.11 20.32
N ALA A 96 5.37 4.58 20.63
CA ALA A 96 6.36 5.20 21.52
C ALA A 96 7.38 6.08 20.77
N GLY A 97 7.24 6.24 19.45
CA GLY A 97 8.17 7.01 18.62
C GLY A 97 9.45 6.26 18.25
N SER A 98 9.57 4.97 18.58
CA SER A 98 10.72 4.16 18.20
C SER A 98 10.63 3.75 16.74
N SER A 99 11.71 3.94 15.98
CA SER A 99 11.79 3.57 14.57
C SER A 99 11.61 2.07 14.38
N THR A 100 10.71 1.67 13.49
CA THR A 100 10.40 0.27 13.16
C THR A 100 10.85 -0.13 11.76
N ALA A 101 11.06 0.84 10.86
CA ALA A 101 11.61 0.61 9.54
C ALA A 101 12.17 1.91 8.94
N ILE A 102 13.18 1.75 8.08
CA ILE A 102 13.73 2.82 7.24
C ILE A 102 13.65 2.34 5.79
N TYR A 103 13.21 3.22 4.91
CA TYR A 103 13.05 2.95 3.49
C TYR A 103 13.86 3.97 2.69
N SER A 104 14.48 3.49 1.62
CA SER A 104 15.16 4.32 0.64
C SER A 104 14.75 3.91 -0.77
N TYR A 105 14.87 4.85 -1.69
CA TYR A 105 14.45 4.70 -3.06
C TYR A 105 15.56 5.15 -4.01
N GLY A 106 15.69 4.47 -5.15
CA GLY A 106 16.41 5.01 -6.30
C GLY A 106 15.70 6.24 -6.88
N PRO A 107 16.32 6.93 -7.86
CA PRO A 107 15.77 8.15 -8.44
C PRO A 107 14.36 7.97 -9.04
N TYR A 108 14.03 6.76 -9.47
CA TYR A 108 12.76 6.42 -10.09
C TYR A 108 11.88 5.56 -9.16
N GLY A 109 12.17 5.55 -7.85
CA GLY A 109 11.33 4.86 -6.88
C GLY A 109 11.65 3.39 -6.67
N GLU A 110 12.82 2.91 -7.12
CA GLU A 110 13.31 1.55 -6.89
C GLU A 110 13.49 1.33 -5.38
N PRO A 111 12.68 0.49 -4.72
CA PRO A 111 12.74 0.36 -3.26
C PRO A 111 13.92 -0.51 -2.84
N ASN A 112 14.59 -0.13 -1.74
CA ASN A 112 15.64 -0.96 -1.13
C ASN A 112 15.13 -2.29 -0.54
N VAL A 113 13.85 -2.35 -0.19
CA VAL A 113 13.18 -3.53 0.36
C VAL A 113 11.74 -3.60 -0.14
N THR A 114 11.27 -4.80 -0.47
CA THR A 114 9.93 -4.99 -1.05
C THR A 114 8.83 -5.29 -0.03
N THR A 115 9.17 -5.41 1.25
CA THR A 115 8.24 -5.74 2.35
C THR A 115 8.07 -4.59 3.33
N GLY A 116 6.96 -4.56 4.07
CA GLY A 116 6.68 -3.58 5.13
C GLY A 116 5.43 -2.75 4.86
N ALA A 117 5.52 -1.42 5.03
CA ALA A 117 4.41 -0.51 4.80
C ALA A 117 3.85 -0.61 3.38
N ARG A 118 2.52 -0.46 3.24
CA ARG A 118 1.83 -0.47 1.94
C ARG A 118 2.12 0.79 1.13
N PHE A 119 2.09 1.95 1.78
CA PHE A 119 2.36 3.23 1.11
C PHE A 119 3.85 3.53 1.11
N ARG A 120 4.36 3.95 -0.05
CA ARG A 120 5.80 3.98 -0.36
C ARG A 120 6.16 5.21 -1.18
N TYR A 121 6.88 5.04 -2.29
CA TYR A 121 7.30 6.11 -3.18
C TYR A 121 6.12 6.99 -3.58
N THR A 122 6.25 8.31 -3.38
CA THR A 122 5.20 9.33 -3.61
C THR A 122 3.85 8.99 -2.98
N GLY A 123 3.85 8.34 -1.81
CA GLY A 123 2.65 7.98 -1.07
C GLY A 123 1.82 6.85 -1.68
N GLN A 124 2.27 6.22 -2.78
CA GLN A 124 1.46 5.25 -3.52
C GLN A 124 1.47 3.87 -2.88
N GLN A 125 0.40 3.10 -3.14
CA GLN A 125 0.33 1.71 -2.74
C GLN A 125 1.34 0.86 -3.53
N TYR A 126 2.24 0.19 -2.82
CA TYR A 126 3.23 -0.70 -3.40
C TYR A 126 2.83 -2.16 -3.19
N LEU A 127 2.78 -2.92 -4.29
CA LEU A 127 2.57 -4.36 -4.29
C LEU A 127 3.93 -5.04 -4.44
N GLY A 128 4.60 -5.30 -3.31
CA GLY A 128 5.98 -5.79 -3.27
C GLY A 128 6.20 -7.14 -3.94
N GLU A 129 5.19 -8.00 -3.91
CA GLU A 129 5.16 -9.28 -4.61
C GLU A 129 5.30 -9.11 -6.13
N LEU A 130 4.82 -8.00 -6.68
CA LEU A 130 4.89 -7.67 -8.11
C LEU A 130 5.98 -6.66 -8.44
N ASN A 131 6.55 -5.96 -7.44
CA ASN A 131 7.39 -4.78 -7.64
C ASN A 131 6.69 -3.67 -8.45
N LEU A 132 5.41 -3.42 -8.15
CA LEU A 132 4.63 -2.39 -8.84
C LEU A 132 4.00 -1.42 -7.85
N TYR A 133 3.96 -0.15 -8.23
CA TYR A 133 3.17 0.87 -7.56
C TYR A 133 1.82 1.04 -8.25
N TYR A 134 0.75 1.18 -7.47
CA TYR A 134 -0.58 1.46 -7.95
C TYR A 134 -0.89 2.97 -7.84
N TYR A 135 -0.84 3.67 -8.98
CA TYR A 135 -1.15 5.10 -9.13
C TYR A 135 -2.61 5.32 -9.55
N LYS A 136 -3.54 4.54 -8.97
CA LYS A 136 -4.99 4.60 -9.21
C LYS A 136 -5.39 4.22 -10.65
N ALA A 137 -5.10 5.08 -11.62
CA ALA A 137 -5.39 4.85 -13.02
C ALA A 137 -4.42 3.88 -13.71
N ARG A 138 -3.16 3.79 -13.24
CA ARG A 138 -2.10 3.00 -13.86
C ARG A 138 -1.23 2.30 -12.81
N PHE A 139 -0.55 1.24 -13.24
CA PHE A 139 0.57 0.67 -12.50
C PHE A 139 1.87 1.25 -13.01
N TYR A 140 2.82 1.45 -12.10
CA TYR A 140 4.16 1.92 -12.39
C TYR A 140 5.19 0.87 -11.96
N SER A 141 6.09 0.52 -12.88
CA SER A 141 7.28 -0.29 -12.58
C SER A 141 8.46 0.66 -12.37
N PRO A 142 9.13 0.63 -11.21
CA PRO A 142 10.33 1.42 -10.99
C PRO A 142 11.58 0.78 -11.63
N ALA A 143 11.50 -0.50 -12.02
CA ALA A 143 12.59 -1.28 -12.62
C ALA A 143 12.25 -1.76 -14.04
#